data_AF-A0A1Q3K5F3-F1
#
_entry.id   AF-A0A1Q3K5F3-F1
#
_cell.length_a   1.000
_cell.length_b   1.000
_cell.length_c   1.000
_cell.angle_alpha   90.00
_cell.angle_beta   90.00
_cell.angle_gamma   90.00
#
_symmetry.space_group_name_H-M   'P 1'
#
loop_
_entity.id
_entity.type
_entity.pdbx_description
1 polymer ?
#
loop_
_entity_poly.entity_id
_entity_poly.type
_entity_poly.pdbx_seq_one_letter_code
_entity_poly.pdbx_strand_id
1 'polypeptide(L)'
;TMAALGWPPGYAFMIGLIELACLVLYLIPRTSTFGAVLMMGLLGGAMATQIRAGNPLFSHILFSLYLGLFMWGGLWLRDPRLRALFPVARDPT
;
A
#
# COMPACT_ATOMS: atom_id res chain seq x y z
N THR A 1 -13.13 -14.31 4.86
CA THR A 1 -11.91 -15.10 4.53
C THR A 1 -11.91 -15.37 3.03
N MET A 2 -10.78 -15.71 2.39
CA MET A 2 -10.72 -15.87 0.92
C MET A 2 -11.74 -16.86 0.33
N ALA A 3 -12.15 -17.86 1.13
CA ALA A 3 -13.25 -18.76 0.80
C ALA A 3 -14.60 -18.02 0.65
N ALA A 4 -14.86 -17.01 1.49
CA ALA A 4 -16.06 -16.17 1.41
C ALA A 4 -16.10 -15.25 0.17
N LEU A 5 -14.96 -15.06 -0.50
CA LEU A 5 -14.83 -14.30 -1.75
C LEU A 5 -14.88 -15.22 -3.00
N GLY A 6 -15.02 -16.54 -2.82
CA GLY A 6 -15.11 -17.51 -3.93
C GLY A 6 -13.79 -17.80 -4.65
N TRP A 7 -12.64 -17.45 -4.06
CA TRP A 7 -11.33 -17.68 -4.69
C TRP A 7 -10.88 -19.15 -4.54
N PRO A 8 -10.30 -19.75 -5.59
CA PRO A 8 -9.66 -21.06 -5.49
C PRO A 8 -8.57 -21.07 -4.41
N PRO A 9 -8.38 -22.19 -3.68
CA PRO A 9 -7.29 -22.32 -2.72
C PRO A 9 -5.95 -22.14 -3.44
N GLY A 10 -5.06 -21.30 -2.87
CA GLY A 10 -3.69 -21.07 -3.37
C GLY A 10 -3.36 -19.62 -3.74
N TYR A 11 -4.35 -18.81 -4.13
CA TYR A 11 -4.09 -17.39 -4.44
C TYR A 11 -3.65 -16.57 -3.23
N ALA A 12 -4.08 -16.96 -2.02
CA ALA A 12 -3.59 -16.39 -0.77
C ALA A 12 -2.06 -16.42 -0.67
N PHE A 13 -1.48 -17.57 -1.03
CA PHE A 13 -0.05 -17.79 -0.94
C PHE A 13 0.70 -16.96 -1.98
N MET A 14 0.18 -16.90 -3.21
CA MET A 14 0.78 -16.11 -4.28
C MET A 14 0.74 -14.61 -3.97
N ILE A 15 -0.39 -14.10 -3.46
CA ILE A 15 -0.52 -12.71 -3.02
C ILE A 15 0.45 -12.42 -1.87
N GLY A 16 0.51 -13.31 -0.86
CA GLY A 16 1.44 -13.17 0.25
C GLY A 16 2.91 -13.15 -0.20
N LEU A 17 3.29 -13.91 -1.22
CA LEU A 17 4.64 -13.89 -1.78
C LEU A 17 4.95 -12.56 -2.49
N ILE A 18 3.98 -12.00 -3.22
CA ILE A 18 4.09 -10.68 -3.86
C ILE A 18 4.20 -9.59 -2.79
N GLU A 19 3.36 -9.63 -1.75
CA GLU A 19 3.42 -8.72 -0.60
C GLU A 19 4.79 -8.77 0.08
N LEU A 20 5.33 -9.97 0.30
CA LEU A 20 6.65 -10.15 0.88
C LEU A 20 7.75 -9.51 0.03
N ALA A 21 7.71 -9.74 -1.29
CA ALA A 21 8.68 -9.14 -2.21
C ALA A 21 8.60 -7.60 -2.20
N CYS A 22 7.40 -7.03 -2.26
CA CYS A 22 7.19 -5.58 -2.16
C CYS A 22 7.66 -5.03 -0.81
N LEU A 23 7.41 -5.75 0.29
CA LEU A 23 7.86 -5.38 1.63
C LEU A 23 9.38 -5.38 1.74
N VAL A 24 10.05 -6.41 1.21
CA VAL A 24 11.53 -6.47 1.17
C VAL A 24 12.09 -5.28 0.39
N LEU A 25 11.51 -4.95 -0.76
CA LEU A 25 11.90 -3.76 -1.54
C LEU A 25 11.65 -2.45 -0.78
N TYR A 26 10.55 -2.36 -0.02
CA TYR A 26 10.23 -1.20 0.80
C TYR A 26 11.22 -1.02 1.97
N LEU A 27 11.70 -2.12 2.56
CA LEU A 27 12.64 -2.09 3.69
C LEU A 27 14.04 -1.65 3.29
N ILE A 28 14.47 -1.92 2.06
CA ILE A 28 15.79 -1.52 1.57
C ILE A 28 15.76 -0.02 1.24
N PRO A 29 16.54 0.84 1.93
CA PRO A 29 16.43 2.30 1.80
C PRO A 29 16.70 2.82 0.38
N ARG A 30 17.54 2.11 -0.39
CA ARG A 30 17.81 2.44 -1.81
C ARG A 30 16.62 2.19 -2.74
N THR A 31 15.74 1.26 -2.41
CA THR A 31 14.58 0.87 -3.24
C THR A 31 13.24 1.17 -2.55
N SER A 32 13.27 1.84 -1.41
CA SER A 32 12.10 2.02 -0.55
C SER A 32 10.95 2.75 -1.26
N THR A 33 11.28 3.75 -2.08
CA THR A 33 10.33 4.46 -2.94
C THR A 33 9.64 3.53 -3.93
N PHE A 34 10.42 2.69 -4.62
CA PHE A 34 9.89 1.72 -5.57
C PHE A 34 9.01 0.68 -4.88
N GLY A 35 9.44 0.16 -3.72
CA GLY A 35 8.62 -0.72 -2.89
C GLY A 35 7.30 -0.08 -2.46
N ALA A 36 7.31 1.20 -2.06
CA ALA A 36 6.11 1.94 -1.69
C ALA A 36 5.14 2.15 -2.86
N VAL A 37 5.66 2.39 -4.07
CA VAL A 37 4.84 2.48 -5.30
C VAL A 37 4.20 1.13 -5.63
N LEU A 38 4.97 0.04 -5.61
CA LEU A 38 4.43 -1.31 -5.85
C LEU A 38 3.35 -1.68 -4.83
N MET A 39 3.56 -1.34 -3.55
CA MET A 39 2.58 -1.60 -2.51
C MET A 39 1.29 -0.80 -2.72
N MET A 40 1.35 0.42 -3.25
CA MET A 40 0.14 1.17 -3.62
C MET A 40 -0.65 0.51 -4.75
N GLY A 41 0.04 -0.05 -5.74
CA GLY A 41 -0.62 -0.83 -6.79
C GLY A 41 -1.35 -2.06 -6.23
N LEU A 42 -0.68 -2.79 -5.34
CA LEU A 42 -1.26 -3.97 -4.69
C LEU A 42 -2.44 -3.62 -3.77
N LEU A 43 -2.27 -2.63 -2.88
CA LEU A 43 -3.32 -2.16 -1.96
C LEU A 43 -4.52 -1.59 -2.72
N GLY A 44 -4.31 -0.93 -3.85
CA GLY A 44 -5.36 -0.48 -4.76
C GLY A 44 -6.15 -1.64 -5.35
N GLY A 45 -5.47 -2.71 -5.79
CA GLY A 45 -6.12 -3.95 -6.23
C GLY A 45 -6.94 -4.62 -5.13
N ALA A 46 -6.39 -4.71 -3.92
CA ALA A 46 -7.10 -5.24 -2.75
C ALA A 46 -8.33 -4.39 -2.39
N MET A 47 -8.25 -3.07 -2.52
CA MET A 47 -9.40 -2.19 -2.31
C MET A 47 -10.48 -2.43 -3.37
N ALA A 48 -10.10 -2.56 -4.65
CA ALA A 48 -11.04 -2.83 -5.74
C ALA A 48 -11.78 -4.17 -5.59
N THR A 49 -11.10 -5.22 -5.10
CA THR A 49 -11.76 -6.51 -4.83
C THR A 49 -12.77 -6.40 -3.70
N GLN A 50 -12.46 -5.63 -2.65
CA GLN A 50 -13.36 -5.41 -1.53
C GLN A 50 -14.56 -4.52 -1.90
N ILE A 51 -14.37 -3.52 -2.76
CA ILE A 51 -15.45 -2.73 -3.36
C ILE A 51 -16.40 -3.65 -4.14
N ARG A 52 -15.84 -4.50 -5.03
CA ARG A 52 -16.63 -5.45 -5.81
C ARG A 52 -17.37 -6.46 -4.93
N ALA A 53 -16.79 -6.86 -3.81
CA ALA A 53 -17.41 -7.77 -2.85
C ALA A 53 -18.52 -7.13 -2.00
N GLY A 54 -18.79 -5.81 -2.14
CA GLY A 54 -19.81 -5.11 -1.37
C GLY A 54 -19.48 -4.99 0.12
N ASN A 55 -18.21 -5.10 0.50
CA ASN A 55 -17.80 -5.07 1.90
C ASN A 55 -17.92 -3.64 2.50
N PRO A 56 -18.05 -3.53 3.84
CA PRO A 56 -18.11 -2.24 4.53
C PRO A 56 -16.96 -1.29 4.18
N LEU A 57 -17.31 -0.04 3.86
CA LEU A 57 -16.38 1.01 3.44
C LEU A 57 -15.22 1.22 4.43
N PHE A 58 -15.55 1.48 5.70
CA PHE A 58 -14.54 1.86 6.70
C PHE A 58 -13.65 0.71 7.16
N SER A 59 -14.15 -0.53 7.14
CA SER A 59 -13.38 -1.68 7.63
C SER A 59 -12.53 -2.34 6.55
N HIS A 60 -13.05 -2.51 5.34
CA HIS A 60 -12.44 -3.38 4.34
C HIS A 60 -11.95 -2.66 3.10
N ILE A 61 -12.60 -1.56 2.72
CA ILE A 61 -12.25 -0.79 1.52
C ILE A 61 -11.19 0.25 1.88
N LEU A 62 -11.46 1.08 2.89
CA LEU A 62 -10.55 2.14 3.32
C LEU A 62 -9.31 1.64 4.07
N PHE A 63 -9.31 0.39 4.54
CA PHE A 63 -8.16 -0.19 5.22
C PHE A 63 -6.88 -0.14 4.35
N SER A 64 -7.00 -0.50 3.07
CA SER A 64 -5.89 -0.41 2.11
C SER A 64 -5.38 1.02 1.96
N LEU A 65 -6.28 2.01 2.01
CA LEU A 65 -5.94 3.43 1.93
C LEU A 65 -5.20 3.90 3.19
N TYR A 66 -5.65 3.48 4.37
CA TYR A 66 -4.96 3.81 5.63
C TYR A 66 -3.54 3.24 5.65
N LEU A 67 -3.36 1.97 5.26
CA LEU A 67 -2.03 1.35 5.18
C LEU A 67 -1.11 2.07 4.18
N GLY A 68 -1.63 2.39 3.00
CA GLY A 68 -0.87 3.14 1.97
C GLY A 68 -0.39 4.49 2.50
N LEU A 69 -1.28 5.22 3.18
CA LEU A 69 -0.96 6.52 3.77
C LEU A 69 0.10 6.40 4.88
N PHE A 70 0.01 5.39 5.75
CA PHE A 70 1.01 5.16 6.78
C PHE A 70 2.39 4.81 6.21
N MET A 71 2.44 3.95 5.19
CA MET A 71 3.70 3.60 4.52
C MET A 71 4.33 4.82 3.85
N TRP A 72 3.58 5.53 3.01
CA TRP A 72 4.10 6.71 2.31
C TRP A 72 4.41 7.86 3.24
N GLY A 73 3.59 8.11 4.25
CA GLY A 73 3.83 9.13 5.27
C GLY A 73 5.09 8.84 6.07
N GLY A 74 5.29 7.59 6.50
CA GLY A 74 6.52 7.17 7.17
C GLY A 74 7.76 7.34 6.30
N LEU A 75 7.67 7.01 5.00
CA LEU A 75 8.76 7.22 4.05
C LEU A 75 9.06 8.69 3.80
N TRP A 76 8.02 9.52 3.62
CA TRP A 76 8.14 10.97 3.42
C TRP A 76 8.78 11.67 4.63
N LEU A 77 8.46 11.21 5.85
CA LEU A 77 9.11 11.69 7.06
C LEU A 77 10.59 11.24 7.13
N ARG A 78 10.89 10.01 6.72
CA ARG A 78 12.23 9.42 6.79
C ARG A 78 13.21 9.95 5.74
N ASP A 79 12.77 10.19 4.51
CA ASP A 79 13.65 10.57 3.40
C ASP A 79 13.53 12.07 3.05
N PRO A 80 14.58 12.88 3.31
CA PRO A 80 14.61 14.29 2.94
C PRO A 80 14.45 14.52 1.42
N ARG A 81 14.87 13.57 0.59
CA ARG A 81 14.78 13.67 -0.87
C ARG A 81 13.33 13.58 -1.33
N LEU A 82 12.52 12.69 -0.73
CA LEU A 82 11.08 12.67 -1.00
C LEU A 82 10.40 13.94 -0.54
N ARG A 83 10.82 14.47 0.61
CA ARG A 83 10.29 15.74 1.13
C ARG A 83 10.60 16.92 0.22
N ALA A 84 11.74 16.90 -0.47
CA ALA A 84 12.11 17.91 -1.45
C ALA A 84 11.26 17.81 -2.73
N LEU A 85 10.84 16.61 -3.13
CA LEU A 85 9.96 16.39 -4.31
C LEU A 85 8.50 16.76 -4.02
N PHE A 86 8.03 16.51 -2.79
CA PHE A 86 6.71 16.92 -2.32
C PHE A 86 6.86 17.95 -1.20
N PRO A 87 7.28 19.20 -1.53
CA PRO A 87 7.42 20.24 -0.54
C PRO A 87 6.04 20.59 0.00
N VAL A 88 5.89 20.52 1.32
CA VAL A 88 4.78 21.22 1.99
C VAL A 88 5.08 22.70 1.77
N ALA A 89 4.22 23.36 0.99
CA ALA A 89 4.30 24.80 0.80
C ALA A 89 4.40 25.46 2.18
N ARG A 90 5.57 26.03 2.49
CA ARG A 90 5.73 26.93 3.61
C ARG A 90 5.48 28.31 3.05
N ASP A 91 4.54 29.03 3.66
CA ASP A 91 4.16 30.38 3.24
C ASP A 91 5.40 31.23 2.92
N PRO A 92 5.39 31.94 1.77
CA PRO A 92 6.36 32.98 1.54
C PRO A 92 6.02 34.10 2.53
N THR A 93 6.90 34.31 3.51
CA THR A 93 6.96 35.55 4.29
C THR A 93 7.07 36.76 3.39
#